data_AF-A0A8D8AF54-F1
#
_entry.id   AF-A0A8D8AF54-F1
#
_cell.length_a   1.000
_cell.length_b   1.000
_cell.length_c   1.000
_cell.angle_alpha   90.00
_cell.angle_beta   90.00
_cell.angle_gamma   90.00
#
_symmetry.space_group_name_H-M   'P 1'
#
loop_
_entity.id
_entity.type
_entity.pdbx_description
1 polymer ?
#
loop_
_entity_poly.entity_id
_entity_poly.type
_entity_poly.pdbx_seq_one_letter_code
_entity_poly.pdbx_strand_id
1 'polypeptide(L)'
;MAYNGLSQHVDFVRLPNPGERFELLDLIGEGTYGEVYSAKDKHNGRKFAVKILESIADNIEEIEEEYLVLRDLSKHPNIPDFAGLFLKRGLTVEDDQLWFVLELCTGGSVTDLVQGLRNRGSQ
;
A
#
# COMPACT_ATOMS: atom_id res chain seq x y z
N MET A 1 -7.15 -10.50 -21.10
CA MET A 1 -7.34 -9.58 -19.94
C MET A 1 -5.97 -9.02 -19.62
N ALA A 2 -5.82 -7.70 -19.45
CA ALA A 2 -4.56 -6.97 -19.61
C ALA A 2 -3.34 -7.48 -18.80
N TYR A 3 -3.55 -8.18 -17.69
CA TYR A 3 -2.48 -8.66 -16.81
C TYR A 3 -2.32 -10.19 -16.78
N ASN A 4 -3.04 -10.90 -17.66
CA ASN A 4 -3.05 -12.36 -17.64
C ASN A 4 -1.70 -12.93 -18.06
N GLY A 5 -1.07 -13.70 -17.18
CA GLY A 5 0.23 -14.34 -17.43
C GLY A 5 1.44 -13.42 -17.35
N LEU A 6 1.27 -12.17 -16.87
CA LEU A 6 2.40 -11.26 -16.67
C LEU A 6 3.19 -11.54 -15.38
N SER A 7 2.58 -12.23 -14.42
CA SER A 7 3.16 -12.52 -13.11
C SER A 7 3.05 -14.01 -12.80
N GLN A 8 4.08 -14.55 -12.15
CA GLN A 8 4.12 -15.94 -11.68
C GLN A 8 3.55 -16.08 -10.26
N HIS A 9 3.49 -14.98 -9.52
CA HIS A 9 3.17 -14.98 -8.09
C HIS A 9 1.87 -14.25 -7.72
N VAL A 10 1.38 -13.35 -8.58
CA VAL A 10 0.20 -12.52 -8.35
C VAL A 10 -0.80 -12.72 -9.48
N ASP A 11 -1.97 -13.27 -9.13
CA ASP A 11 -3.11 -13.31 -10.05
C ASP A 11 -3.87 -11.98 -9.99
N PHE A 12 -3.39 -11.00 -10.77
CA PHE A 12 -3.98 -9.65 -10.84
C PHE A 12 -5.45 -9.65 -11.28
N VAL A 13 -5.92 -10.68 -11.99
CA VAL A 13 -7.32 -10.76 -12.45
C VAL A 13 -8.26 -11.10 -11.29
N ARG A 14 -7.76 -11.82 -10.28
CA ARG A 14 -8.54 -12.23 -9.10
C ARG A 14 -8.46 -11.27 -7.93
N LEU A 15 -7.68 -10.19 -8.04
CA LEU A 15 -7.57 -9.22 -6.96
C LEU A 15 -8.91 -8.51 -6.72
N PRO A 16 -9.35 -8.40 -5.46
CA PRO A 16 -10.58 -7.73 -5.11
C PRO A 16 -10.51 -6.21 -5.38
N ASN A 17 -11.64 -5.61 -5.70
CA ASN A 17 -11.76 -4.16 -5.80
C ASN A 17 -11.77 -3.54 -4.39
N PRO A 18 -10.95 -2.51 -4.10
CA PRO A 18 -10.90 -1.91 -2.77
C PRO A 18 -12.05 -0.95 -2.46
N GLY A 19 -12.78 -0.46 -3.47
CA GLY A 19 -13.70 0.67 -3.36
C GLY A 19 -14.88 0.46 -2.40
N GLU A 20 -15.34 -0.78 -2.23
CA GLU A 20 -16.41 -1.10 -1.26
C GLU A 20 -15.90 -1.27 0.17
N ARG A 21 -14.61 -1.56 0.34
CA ARG A 21 -14.01 -1.86 1.64
C ARG A 21 -13.29 -0.67 2.26
N PHE A 22 -12.57 0.12 1.47
CA PHE A 22 -11.70 1.17 1.98
C PHE A 22 -12.18 2.56 1.55
N GLU A 23 -12.11 3.49 2.48
CA GLU A 23 -12.24 4.93 2.26
C GLU A 23 -10.86 5.56 2.42
N LEU A 24 -10.29 6.12 1.34
CA LEU A 24 -9.05 6.88 1.43
C LEU A 24 -9.29 8.18 2.21
N LEU A 25 -8.33 8.53 3.05
CA LEU A 25 -8.33 9.72 3.89
C LEU A 25 -7.14 10.59 3.48
N ASP A 26 -6.23 10.88 4.41
CA ASP A 26 -5.11 11.80 4.22
C ASP A 26 -3.95 11.14 3.47
N LEU A 27 -3.28 11.90 2.60
CA LEU A 27 -1.96 11.54 2.07
C LEU A 27 -0.93 11.64 3.20
N ILE A 28 -0.24 10.54 3.49
CA ILE A 28 0.71 10.41 4.60
C ILE A 28 2.14 10.11 4.15
N GLY A 29 2.36 9.86 2.86
CA GLY A 29 3.69 9.70 2.29
C GLY A 29 3.67 9.73 0.77
N GLU A 30 4.75 10.22 0.18
CA GLU A 30 4.98 10.21 -1.27
C GLU A 30 6.32 9.53 -1.53
N GLY A 31 6.37 8.63 -2.50
CA GLY A 31 7.57 7.92 -2.88
C GLY A 31 7.74 7.88 -4.39
N THR A 32 8.88 7.33 -4.85
CA THR A 32 9.23 7.23 -6.27
C THR A 32 8.21 6.42 -7.08
N TYR A 33 7.58 5.43 -6.47
CA TYR A 33 6.71 4.47 -7.15
C TYR A 33 5.22 4.69 -6.87
N GLY A 34 4.87 5.64 -6.00
CA GLY A 34 3.49 5.88 -5.65
C GLY A 34 3.27 6.63 -4.35
N GLU A 35 2.00 6.78 -4.03
CA GLU A 35 1.50 7.56 -2.91
C GLU A 35 1.00 6.65 -1.79
N VAL A 36 1.19 7.08 -0.53
CA VAL A 36 0.71 6.37 0.65
C VAL A 36 -0.37 7.20 1.32
N TYR A 37 -1.57 6.66 1.36
CA TYR A 37 -2.71 7.27 2.03
C TYR A 37 -3.02 6.54 3.33
N SER A 38 -3.47 7.27 4.34
CA SER A 38 -4.26 6.64 5.40
C SER A 38 -5.65 6.28 4.83
N ALA A 39 -6.21 5.16 5.26
CA ALA A 39 -7.53 4.73 4.84
C ALA A 39 -8.31 4.13 6.01
N LYS A 40 -9.63 4.11 5.90
CA LYS A 40 -10.52 3.47 6.88
C LYS A 40 -11.24 2.30 6.23
N ASP A 41 -11.20 1.14 6.88
CA ASP A 41 -12.05 0.01 6.50
C ASP A 41 -13.49 0.33 6.91
N LYS A 42 -14.39 0.36 5.92
CA LYS A 42 -15.78 0.76 6.05
C LYS A 42 -16.60 -0.20 6.92
N HIS A 43 -16.17 -1.46 7.05
CA HIS A 43 -16.92 -2.47 7.79
C HIS A 43 -16.65 -2.43 9.30
N ASN A 44 -15.39 -2.20 9.70
CA ASN A 44 -14.97 -2.28 11.11
C ASN A 44 -14.40 -0.96 11.66
N GLY A 45 -14.20 0.04 10.80
CA GLY A 45 -13.66 1.34 11.18
C GLY A 45 -12.16 1.40 11.48
N ARG A 46 -11.43 0.28 11.35
CA ARG A 46 -9.98 0.22 11.54
C ARG A 46 -9.26 1.04 10.47
N LYS A 47 -8.19 1.72 10.86
CA LYS A 47 -7.33 2.49 9.95
C LYS A 47 -6.18 1.65 9.39
N PHE A 48 -5.82 1.92 8.15
CA PHE A 48 -4.77 1.27 7.39
C PHE A 48 -3.91 2.30 6.66
N ALA A 49 -2.69 1.91 6.31
CA ALA A 49 -1.86 2.60 5.33
C ALA A 49 -2.05 1.91 3.98
N VAL A 50 -2.29 2.68 2.93
CA VAL A 50 -2.56 2.20 1.58
C VAL A 50 -1.54 2.81 0.65
N LYS A 51 -0.60 2.00 0.17
CA LYS A 51 0.34 2.38 -0.88
C LYS A 51 -0.31 2.11 -2.23
N ILE A 52 -0.51 3.16 -3.01
CA ILE A 52 -1.14 3.13 -4.33
C ILE A 52 -0.04 3.23 -5.37
N LEU A 53 0.05 2.21 -6.22
CA LEU A 53 0.98 2.16 -7.35
C LEU A 53 0.22 2.37 -8.66
N GLU A 54 0.81 3.19 -9.51
CA GLU A 54 0.41 3.42 -10.90
C GLU A 54 1.41 2.70 -11.83
N SER A 55 1.11 2.58 -13.12
CA SER A 55 1.98 1.90 -14.10
C SER A 55 2.33 0.45 -13.72
N ILE A 56 1.31 -0.33 -13.35
CA ILE A 56 1.44 -1.73 -12.90
C ILE A 56 2.26 -2.58 -13.87
N ALA A 57 2.03 -2.43 -15.18
CA ALA A 57 2.67 -3.24 -16.21
C ALA A 57 4.20 -3.03 -16.30
N ASP A 58 4.67 -1.84 -15.94
CA ASP A 58 6.09 -1.47 -16.03
C ASP A 58 6.89 -1.88 -14.77
N ASN A 59 6.20 -2.13 -13.65
CA ASN A 59 6.82 -2.37 -12.34
C ASN A 59 6.46 -3.75 -11.75
N ILE A 60 6.20 -4.74 -12.61
CA ILE A 60 5.68 -6.06 -12.16
C ILE A 60 6.68 -6.78 -11.26
N GLU A 61 7.97 -6.75 -11.59
CA GLU A 61 9.00 -7.45 -10.84
C GLU A 61 9.08 -6.90 -9.40
N GLU A 62 9.12 -5.58 -9.24
CA GLU A 62 9.14 -4.92 -7.92
C GLU A 62 7.85 -5.18 -7.14
N ILE A 63 6.70 -5.18 -7.82
CA ILE A 63 5.39 -5.49 -7.21
C ILE A 63 5.38 -6.93 -6.68
N GLU A 64 5.90 -7.89 -7.47
CA GLU A 64 5.98 -9.29 -7.06
C GLU A 64 6.90 -9.47 -5.86
N GLU A 65 8.08 -8.85 -5.87
CA GLU A 65 9.02 -8.90 -4.76
C GLU A 65 8.40 -8.32 -3.47
N GLU A 66 7.78 -7.14 -3.55
CA GLU A 66 7.11 -6.51 -2.40
C GLU A 66 5.96 -7.39 -1.88
N TYR A 67 5.15 -7.95 -2.78
CA TYR A 67 4.08 -8.87 -2.41
C TYR A 67 4.60 -10.13 -1.71
N LEU A 68 5.66 -10.77 -2.24
CA LEU A 68 6.22 -12.00 -1.66
C LEU A 68 6.77 -11.74 -0.24
N VAL A 69 7.53 -10.65 -0.07
CA VAL A 69 8.08 -10.25 1.22
C VAL A 69 6.96 -10.01 2.24
N LEU A 70 5.93 -9.24 1.88
CA LEU A 70 4.83 -8.93 2.77
C LEU A 70 3.95 -10.16 3.07
N ARG A 71 3.67 -10.99 2.08
CA ARG A 71 2.91 -12.24 2.25
C ARG A 71 3.60 -13.17 3.24
N ASP A 72 4.92 -13.33 3.13
CA ASP A 72 5.66 -14.34 3.89
C ASP A 72 6.11 -13.84 5.28
N LEU A 73 6.39 -12.53 5.42
CA LEU A 73 7.02 -12.00 6.64
C LEU A 73 6.08 -11.15 7.53
N SER A 74 4.94 -10.68 7.04
CA SER A 74 4.08 -9.72 7.77
C SER A 74 3.48 -10.23 9.09
N LYS A 75 3.59 -11.53 9.40
CA LYS A 75 3.12 -12.09 10.68
C LYS A 75 4.12 -11.89 11.82
N HIS A 76 5.31 -11.35 11.54
CA HIS A 76 6.28 -11.01 12.57
C HIS A 76 5.87 -9.73 13.32
N PRO A 77 5.98 -9.67 14.67
CA PRO A 77 5.53 -8.52 15.47
C PRO A 77 6.24 -7.19 15.20
N ASN A 78 7.34 -7.20 14.44
CA ASN A 78 8.09 -5.99 14.07
C ASN A 78 7.96 -5.63 12.59
N ILE A 79 7.03 -6.26 11.86
CA ILE A 79 6.71 -5.95 10.47
C ILE A 79 5.21 -5.58 10.45
N PRO A 80 4.82 -4.48 9.77
CA PRO A 80 3.40 -4.12 9.67
C PRO A 80 2.58 -5.26 9.07
N ASP A 81 1.43 -5.57 9.69
CA ASP A 81 0.57 -6.64 9.22
C ASP A 81 0.04 -6.31 7.81
N PHE A 82 0.18 -7.27 6.88
CA PHE A 82 -0.24 -7.11 5.51
C PHE A 82 -1.69 -7.58 5.38
N ALA A 83 -2.60 -6.63 5.11
CA ALA A 83 -4.02 -6.91 4.99
C ALA A 83 -4.39 -7.48 3.61
N GLY A 84 -3.60 -7.16 2.58
CA GLY A 84 -3.71 -7.75 1.26
C GLY A 84 -3.45 -6.78 0.12
N LEU A 85 -3.56 -7.33 -1.09
CA LEU A 85 -3.39 -6.64 -2.35
C LEU A 85 -4.76 -6.46 -3.03
N PHE A 86 -5.03 -5.27 -3.55
CA PHE A 86 -6.31 -4.93 -4.17
C PHE A 86 -6.05 -4.23 -5.50
N LEU A 87 -6.97 -4.39 -6.45
CA LEU A 87 -6.87 -3.78 -7.76
C LEU A 87 -8.10 -2.93 -8.05
N LYS A 88 -7.89 -1.62 -8.13
CA LYS A 88 -8.93 -0.67 -8.52
C LYS A 88 -8.81 -0.44 -10.02
N ARG A 89 -9.84 -0.86 -10.76
CA ARG A 89 -9.89 -0.70 -12.22
C ARG A 89 -10.23 0.74 -12.59
N GLY A 90 -9.48 1.31 -13.53
CA GLY A 90 -9.73 2.62 -14.10
C GLY A 90 -10.61 2.58 -15.36
N LEU A 91 -10.66 3.69 -16.11
CA LEU A 91 -11.35 3.72 -17.41
C LEU A 91 -10.52 3.00 -18.48
N THR A 92 -9.20 3.16 -18.42
CA THR A 92 -8.24 2.41 -19.22
C THR A 92 -7.34 1.55 -18.32
N VAL A 93 -6.53 0.70 -18.94
CA VAL A 93 -5.58 -0.18 -18.23
C VAL A 93 -4.46 0.64 -17.57
N GLU A 94 -4.12 1.78 -18.17
CA GLU A 94 -3.12 2.71 -17.68
C GLU A 94 -3.61 3.46 -16.42
N ASP A 95 -4.93 3.56 -16.23
CA ASP A 95 -5.57 4.16 -15.06
C ASP A 95 -5.77 3.14 -13.91
N ASP A 96 -5.41 1.86 -14.10
CA ASP A 96 -5.53 0.85 -13.05
C ASP A 96 -4.56 1.14 -11.90
N GLN A 97 -5.06 1.05 -10.68
CA GLN A 97 -4.31 1.32 -9.46
C GLN A 97 -4.19 0.06 -8.61
N LEU A 98 -2.96 -0.31 -8.26
CA LEU A 98 -2.68 -1.43 -7.36
C LEU A 98 -2.48 -0.92 -5.93
N TRP A 99 -3.20 -1.50 -4.98
CA TRP A 99 -3.24 -1.03 -3.60
C TRP A 99 -2.66 -2.10 -2.68
N PHE A 100 -1.53 -1.78 -2.06
CA PHE A 100 -0.99 -2.52 -0.92
C PHE A 100 -1.60 -1.97 0.36
N VAL A 101 -2.35 -2.79 1.08
CA VAL A 101 -3.00 -2.37 2.32
C VAL A 101 -2.25 -2.99 3.50
N LEU A 102 -1.70 -2.12 4.35
CA LEU A 102 -0.91 -2.49 5.54
C LEU A 102 -1.50 -1.86 6.80
N GLU A 103 -1.14 -2.42 7.95
CA GLU A 103 -1.33 -1.77 9.24
C GLU A 103 -0.81 -0.32 9.24
N LEU A 104 -1.62 0.61 9.76
CA LEU A 104 -1.20 1.99 9.96
C LEU A 104 -0.40 2.14 11.27
N CYS A 105 0.88 2.43 11.15
CA CYS A 105 1.74 2.78 12.29
C CYS A 105 1.56 4.27 12.66
N THR A 106 0.83 4.57 13.73
CA THR A 106 0.48 5.96 14.09
C THR A 106 1.60 6.77 14.75
N GLY A 107 2.74 6.16 15.07
CA GLY A 107 3.87 6.81 15.73
C GLY A 107 4.75 7.67 14.82
N GLY A 108 4.48 7.68 13.51
CA GLY A 108 5.38 8.27 12.52
C GLY A 108 6.65 7.43 12.31
N SER A 109 7.50 7.89 11.41
CA SER A 109 8.79 7.25 11.14
C SER A 109 9.83 7.60 12.20
N VAL A 110 10.91 6.82 12.28
CA VAL A 110 12.07 7.15 13.10
C VAL A 110 12.69 8.49 12.68
N THR A 111 12.65 8.82 11.39
CA THR A 111 13.09 10.12 10.87
C THR A 111 12.25 11.26 11.45
N ASP A 112 10.92 11.10 11.50
CA ASP A 112 10.01 12.09 12.09
C ASP A 112 10.31 12.29 13.58
N LEU A 113 10.57 11.19 14.30
CA LEU A 113 10.98 11.24 15.71
C LEU A 113 12.28 12.03 15.89
N VAL A 114 13.31 11.73 15.10
CA VAL A 114 14.61 12.42 15.18
C VAL A 114 14.46 13.90 14.86
N GLN A 115 13.70 14.25 13.81
CA GLN A 115 13.48 15.64 13.44
C GLN A 115 12.70 16.39 14.54
N GLY A 116 11.69 15.75 15.12
CA GLY A 116 10.92 16.29 16.24
C GLY A 116 11.79 16.58 17.47
N LEU A 117 12.75 15.70 17.79
CA LEU A 117 13.70 15.91 18.90
C LEU A 117 14.68 17.06 18.62
N ARG A 118 15.20 17.17 17.39
CA ARG A 118 16.12 18.26 17.00
C ARG A 118 15.47 19.64 17.10
N ASN A 119 14.22 19.75 16.66
CA ASN A 119 13.48 21.00 16.70
C ASN A 119 13.22 21.48 18.14
N ARG A 120 13.03 20.56 19.09
CA ARG A 120 12.84 20.90 20.51
C ARG A 120 14.12 21.35 21.20
N GLY A 121 15.27 20.81 20.82
CA GLY A 121 16.57 21.19 21.39
C GLY A 121 17.15 22.49 20.84
N SER A 122 16.49 23.09 19.84
CA SER A 122 16.89 24.37 19.23
C SER A 122 16.03 25.54 19.73
N GLN A 123 15.12 25.30 20.70
CA GLN A 123 14.38 26.30 21.46
C GLN A 123 14.97 26.42 22.86
#